data_AF-A0A926UZY3-F1
#
_entry.id   AF-A0A926UZY3-F1
#
_cell.length_a   1.000
_cell.length_b   1.000
_cell.length_c   1.000
_cell.angle_alpha   90.00
_cell.angle_beta   90.00
_cell.angle_gamma   90.00
#
_symmetry.space_group_name_H-M   'P 1'
#
loop_
_entity.id
_entity.type
_entity.pdbx_description
1 polymer ?
#
loop_
_entity_poly.entity_id
_entity_poly.type
_entity_poly.pdbx_seq_one_letter_code
_entity_poly.pdbx_strand_id
1 'polypeptide(L)'
;MDDKVQQGESWLENLLQLSGLDASVKHEAAHMADDGSCWIEIDASSLTPEQIQALTGSHGEVLDSMQYLINTTLNLGKQEGSQQPYTIELNGYRARRQAELKQIAENAVNRVLETGEEYEIPSLSSAERRQVHTYLKDYEHIKTESRGQEPDRRLVVRRLD
;
A
#
# COMPACT_ATOMS: atom_id res chain seq x y z
N MET A 1 3.70 23.84 -3.04
CA MET A 1 3.51 22.43 -3.42
C MET A 1 4.88 21.79 -3.55
N ASP A 2 5.78 22.40 -4.33
CA ASP A 2 7.22 22.06 -4.40
C ASP A 2 7.91 21.85 -3.05
N ASP A 3 7.81 22.81 -2.11
CA ASP A 3 8.53 22.69 -0.83
C ASP A 3 8.18 21.42 -0.03
N LYS A 4 6.92 20.98 -0.10
CA LYS A 4 6.46 19.78 0.62
C LYS A 4 6.93 18.50 -0.09
N VAL A 5 6.88 18.50 -1.42
CA VAL A 5 7.38 17.40 -2.25
C VAL A 5 8.87 17.20 -1.96
N GLN A 6 9.65 18.27 -2.03
CA GLN A 6 11.10 18.24 -1.78
C GLN A 6 11.44 17.85 -0.33
N GLN A 7 10.62 18.26 0.64
CA GLN A 7 10.74 17.80 2.03
C GLN A 7 10.53 16.28 2.14
N GLY A 8 9.54 15.74 1.42
CA GLY A 8 9.27 14.30 1.37
C GLY A 8 10.40 13.49 0.76
N GLU A 9 10.92 13.94 -0.39
CA GLU A 9 12.08 13.36 -1.07
C GLU A 9 13.29 13.33 -0.12
N SER A 10 13.66 14.49 0.45
CA SER A 10 14.82 14.62 1.34
C SER A 10 14.70 13.75 2.60
N TRP A 11 13.49 13.62 3.15
CA TRP A 11 13.25 12.77 4.32
C TRP A 11 13.48 11.29 3.99
N LEU A 12 12.96 10.84 2.85
CA LEU A 12 13.06 9.43 2.45
C LEU A 12 14.49 9.07 2.03
N GLU A 13 15.18 9.94 1.29
CA GLU A 13 16.60 9.75 0.95
C GLU A 13 17.47 9.62 2.20
N ASN A 14 17.26 10.47 3.21
CA ASN A 14 17.99 10.39 4.47
C ASN A 14 17.71 9.07 5.20
N LEU A 15 16.45 8.62 5.24
CA LEU A 15 16.10 7.33 5.84
C LEU A 15 16.81 6.16 5.13
N LEU A 16 16.84 6.17 3.79
CA LEU A 16 17.50 5.14 2.98
C LEU A 16 19.01 5.14 3.26
N GLN A 17 19.63 6.31 3.30
CA GLN A 17 21.05 6.47 3.60
C GLN A 17 21.41 5.96 5.01
N LEU A 18 20.62 6.33 6.03
CA LEU A 18 20.79 5.83 7.40
C LEU A 18 20.62 4.31 7.51
N SER A 19 19.85 3.72 6.60
CA SER A 19 19.64 2.27 6.48
C SER A 19 20.72 1.57 5.66
N GLY A 20 21.73 2.31 5.17
CA GLY A 20 22.82 1.76 4.36
C GLY A 20 22.44 1.49 2.90
N LEU A 21 21.40 2.14 2.39
CA LEU A 21 20.90 2.00 1.03
C LEU A 21 21.17 3.27 0.24
N ASP A 22 21.87 3.14 -0.88
CA ASP A 22 22.20 4.26 -1.77
C ASP A 22 21.22 4.28 -2.94
N ALA A 23 20.04 4.86 -2.70
CA ALA A 23 18.98 5.02 -3.69
C ALA A 23 18.46 6.46 -3.67
N SER A 24 18.26 7.03 -4.87
CA SER A 24 17.67 8.36 -5.03
C SER A 24 16.15 8.30 -4.99
N VAL A 25 15.51 9.39 -4.58
CA VAL A 25 14.05 9.51 -4.58
C VAL A 25 13.64 10.58 -5.58
N LYS A 26 12.59 10.30 -6.36
CA LYS A 26 12.03 11.24 -7.35
C LYS A 26 10.55 11.43 -7.07
N HIS A 27 10.04 12.65 -7.16
CA HIS A 27 8.60 12.84 -7.18
C HIS A 27 8.00 12.30 -8.47
N GLU A 28 6.84 11.67 -8.34
CA GLU A 28 6.07 11.20 -9.48
C GLU A 28 4.79 12.03 -9.61
N ALA A 29 4.83 13.05 -10.48
CA ALA A 29 3.68 13.90 -10.75
C ALA A 29 2.52 13.14 -11.44
N ALA A 30 2.83 12.01 -12.09
CA ALA A 30 1.87 11.21 -12.85
C ALA A 30 0.83 10.49 -11.97
N HIS A 31 1.16 10.25 -10.69
CA HIS A 31 0.31 9.56 -9.74
C HIS A 31 -0.30 10.47 -8.68
N MET A 32 -0.38 11.79 -8.93
CA MET A 32 -1.22 12.69 -8.12
C MET A 32 -2.67 12.19 -8.18
N ALA A 33 -3.00 11.24 -7.31
CA ALA A 33 -4.36 10.76 -7.16
C ALA A 33 -5.23 11.95 -6.75
N ASP A 34 -6.51 11.88 -7.08
CA ASP A 34 -7.51 12.92 -6.76
C ASP A 34 -7.67 13.16 -5.23
N ASP A 35 -6.90 12.43 -4.41
CA ASP A 35 -6.83 12.54 -2.96
C ASP A 35 -5.80 13.57 -2.44
N GLY A 36 -5.04 14.21 -3.33
CA GLY A 36 -4.03 15.22 -2.96
C GLY A 36 -2.76 14.65 -2.33
N SER A 37 -2.52 13.34 -2.42
CA SER A 37 -1.30 12.68 -1.94
C SER A 37 -0.09 12.99 -2.81
N CYS A 38 1.04 13.30 -2.17
CA CYS A 38 2.33 13.50 -2.82
C CYS A 38 3.00 12.15 -3.06
N TRP A 39 3.13 11.74 -4.32
CA TRP A 39 3.80 10.50 -4.69
C TRP A 39 5.30 10.73 -4.86
N ILE A 40 6.07 9.92 -4.15
CA ILE A 40 7.53 9.88 -4.24
C ILE A 40 7.96 8.45 -4.53
N GLU A 41 8.85 8.26 -5.49
CA GLU A 41 9.33 6.98 -5.96
C GLU A 41 10.80 6.78 -5.57
N ILE A 42 11.10 5.63 -5.00
CA ILE A 42 12.47 5.16 -4.78
C ILE A 42 12.98 4.58 -6.11
N ASP A 43 14.02 5.21 -6.67
CA ASP A 43 14.72 4.68 -7.83
C ASP A 43 15.60 3.50 -7.41
N ALA A 44 15.15 2.29 -7.75
CA ALA A 44 15.83 1.05 -7.38
C ALA A 44 16.97 0.65 -8.34
N SER A 45 17.33 1.48 -9.32
CA SER A 45 18.33 1.12 -10.34
C SER A 45 19.74 0.85 -9.78
N SER A 46 20.08 1.44 -8.64
CA SER A 46 21.35 1.23 -7.92
C SER A 46 21.30 0.09 -6.90
N LEU A 47 20.12 -0.51 -6.65
CA LEU A 47 19.92 -1.49 -5.58
C LEU A 47 20.05 -2.93 -6.09
N THR A 48 20.55 -3.82 -5.22
CA THR A 48 20.54 -5.26 -5.50
C THR A 48 19.14 -5.86 -5.31
N PRO A 49 18.85 -7.03 -5.91
CA PRO A 49 17.59 -7.72 -5.68
C PRO A 49 17.27 -7.97 -4.19
N GLU A 50 18.29 -8.28 -3.38
CA GLU A 50 18.15 -8.50 -1.94
C GLU A 50 17.77 -7.21 -1.21
N GLN A 51 18.33 -6.07 -1.62
CA GLN A 51 17.97 -4.76 -1.06
C GLN A 51 16.55 -4.36 -1.45
N ILE A 52 16.14 -4.60 -2.70
CA ILE A 52 14.76 -4.37 -3.16
C ILE A 52 13.79 -5.24 -2.37
N GLN A 53 14.12 -6.52 -2.15
CA GLN A 53 13.32 -7.42 -1.33
C GLN A 53 13.24 -6.94 0.12
N ALA A 54 14.34 -6.45 0.70
CA ALA A 54 14.35 -5.89 2.05
C ALA A 54 13.49 -4.63 2.16
N LEU A 55 13.52 -3.73 1.17
CA LEU A 55 12.67 -2.52 1.12
C LEU A 55 11.19 -2.83 0.91
N THR A 56 10.90 -3.93 0.23
CA THR A 56 9.52 -4.37 0.01
C THR A 56 8.99 -5.10 1.24
N GLY A 57 9.80 -5.95 1.87
CA GLY A 57 9.38 -6.87 2.93
C GLY A 57 8.38 -7.92 2.43
N SER A 58 7.74 -8.64 3.36
CA SER A 58 6.64 -9.52 3.00
C SER A 58 5.41 -8.67 2.68
N HIS A 59 4.85 -8.83 1.48
CA HIS A 59 3.58 -8.18 1.09
C HIS A 59 3.61 -6.64 1.22
N GLY A 60 4.77 -6.02 1.04
CA GLY A 60 4.90 -4.56 1.06
C GLY A 60 5.01 -3.95 2.47
N GLU A 61 5.12 -4.76 3.53
CA GLU A 61 5.08 -4.29 4.92
C GLU A 61 6.14 -3.24 5.26
N VAL A 62 7.34 -3.33 4.66
CA VAL A 62 8.43 -2.38 4.90
C VAL A 62 8.14 -1.07 4.19
N LEU A 63 7.65 -1.13 2.95
CA LEU A 63 7.23 0.04 2.18
C LEU A 63 6.06 0.77 2.86
N ASP A 64 5.10 0.03 3.40
CA ASP A 64 3.98 0.56 4.17
C ASP A 64 4.44 1.18 5.49
N SER A 65 5.43 0.58 6.16
CA SER A 65 6.01 1.13 7.39
C SER A 65 6.76 2.44 7.13
N MET A 66 7.56 2.51 6.07
CA MET A 66 8.21 3.76 5.66
C MET A 66 7.18 4.84 5.32
N GLN A 67 6.11 4.47 4.60
CA GLN A 67 5.01 5.39 4.28
C GLN A 67 4.31 5.89 5.55
N TYR A 68 4.06 5.02 6.51
CA TYR A 68 3.51 5.43 7.80
C TYR A 68 4.43 6.42 8.53
N LEU A 69 5.73 6.14 8.55
CA LEU A 69 6.72 7.00 9.20
C LEU A 69 6.82 8.38 8.55
N ILE A 70 6.91 8.48 7.22
CA ILE A 70 6.98 9.79 6.55
C ILE A 70 5.72 10.62 6.83
N ASN A 71 4.54 10.00 6.75
CA ASN A 71 3.28 10.69 7.02
C ASN A 71 3.17 11.14 8.47
N THR A 72 3.59 10.31 9.43
CA THR A 72 3.52 10.63 10.85
C THR A 72 4.52 11.72 11.23
N THR A 73 5.75 11.62 10.73
CA THR A 73 6.83 12.55 11.07
C THR A 73 6.68 13.91 10.41
N LEU A 74 6.41 13.96 9.10
CA LEU A 74 6.29 15.22 8.38
C LEU A 74 4.97 15.95 8.64
N ASN A 75 3.95 15.26 9.17
CA ASN A 75 2.69 15.90 9.59
C ASN A 75 2.55 16.07 11.11
N LEU A 76 3.58 15.75 11.88
CA LEU A 76 3.56 15.89 13.33
C LEU A 76 3.22 17.33 13.74
N GLY A 77 2.20 17.48 14.58
CA GLY A 77 1.76 18.79 15.09
C GLY A 77 1.05 19.69 14.07
N LYS A 78 0.84 19.24 12.82
CA LYS A 78 0.08 20.00 11.82
C LYS A 78 -1.42 19.78 12.00
N GLN A 79 -2.19 20.87 11.85
CA GLN A 79 -3.65 20.79 11.75
C GLN A 79 -4.06 20.00 10.51
N GLU A 80 -5.21 19.31 10.56
CA GLU A 80 -5.69 18.38 9.54
C GLU A 80 -5.65 18.96 8.11
N GLY A 81 -6.14 20.19 7.91
CA GLY A 81 -6.12 20.86 6.60
C GLY A 81 -4.75 21.34 6.11
N SER A 82 -3.72 21.29 6.96
CA SER A 82 -2.34 21.62 6.60
C SER A 82 -1.46 20.39 6.34
N GLN A 83 -1.97 19.20 6.66
CA GLN A 83 -1.26 17.95 6.45
C GLN A 83 -1.03 17.71 4.95
N GLN A 84 0.03 16.99 4.65
CA GLN A 84 0.35 16.52 3.31
C GLN A 84 0.46 15.01 3.36
N PRO A 85 -0.48 14.27 2.75
CA PRO A 85 -0.30 12.85 2.59
C PRO A 85 0.87 12.57 1.63
N TYR A 86 1.68 11.56 1.95
CA TYR A 86 2.75 11.05 1.11
C TYR A 86 2.50 9.58 0.78
N THR A 87 2.73 9.20 -0.46
CA THR A 87 2.69 7.82 -0.93
C THR A 87 4.06 7.45 -1.46
N ILE A 88 4.60 6.31 -1.02
CA ILE A 88 5.92 5.84 -1.45
C ILE A 88 5.77 4.75 -2.50
N GLU A 89 6.28 4.95 -3.70
CA GLU A 89 6.42 3.92 -4.74
C GLU A 89 7.85 3.35 -4.76
N LEU A 90 7.98 2.11 -5.22
CA LEU A 90 9.25 1.43 -5.44
C LEU A 90 9.19 0.71 -6.78
N ASN A 91 9.67 1.34 -7.85
CA ASN A 91 9.83 0.72 -9.18
C ASN A 91 8.57 -0.03 -9.65
N GLY A 92 7.41 0.63 -9.55
CA GLY A 92 6.09 0.09 -9.91
C GLY A 92 5.61 -1.10 -9.05
N TYR A 93 6.18 -1.31 -7.86
CA TYR A 93 5.72 -2.34 -6.93
C TYR A 93 4.26 -2.11 -6.52
N ARG A 94 3.87 -0.90 -6.10
CA ARG A 94 2.49 -0.66 -5.65
C ARG A 94 1.50 -0.84 -6.79
N ALA A 95 1.82 -0.31 -7.98
CA ALA A 95 0.96 -0.49 -9.15
C ALA A 95 0.73 -1.97 -9.49
N ARG A 96 1.79 -2.79 -9.53
CA ARG A 96 1.69 -4.24 -9.76
C ARG A 96 0.90 -4.92 -8.64
N ARG A 97 1.20 -4.61 -7.38
CA ARG A 97 0.52 -5.22 -6.23
C ARG A 97 -0.96 -4.86 -6.18
N GLN A 98 -1.32 -3.63 -6.54
CA GLN A 98 -2.70 -3.19 -6.68
C GLN A 98 -3.45 -4.00 -7.75
N ALA A 99 -2.83 -4.26 -8.90
CA ALA A 99 -3.40 -5.10 -9.94
C ALA A 99 -3.59 -6.56 -9.47
N GLU A 100 -2.58 -7.12 -8.79
CA GLU A 100 -2.66 -8.46 -8.19
C GLU A 100 -3.81 -8.57 -7.17
N LEU A 101 -3.91 -7.61 -6.24
CA LEU A 101 -4.97 -7.59 -5.22
C LEU A 101 -6.36 -7.46 -5.83
N LYS A 102 -6.49 -6.68 -6.90
CA LYS A 102 -7.75 -6.59 -7.66
C LYS A 102 -8.11 -7.94 -8.27
N GLN A 103 -7.16 -8.63 -8.89
CA GLN A 103 -7.38 -9.95 -9.45
C GLN A 103 -7.71 -11.01 -8.38
N ILE A 104 -7.05 -10.96 -7.22
CA ILE A 104 -7.38 -11.80 -6.06
C ILE A 104 -8.82 -11.55 -5.60
N ALA A 105 -9.23 -10.29 -5.53
CA ALA A 105 -10.59 -9.90 -5.15
C ALA A 105 -11.64 -10.44 -6.14
N GLU A 106 -11.42 -10.24 -7.45
CA GLU A 106 -12.29 -10.73 -8.51
C GLU A 106 -12.42 -12.27 -8.49
N ASN A 107 -11.31 -12.98 -8.31
CA ASN A 107 -11.30 -14.43 -8.19
C ASN A 107 -12.08 -14.91 -6.96
N ALA A 108 -11.94 -14.23 -5.82
CA ALA A 108 -12.69 -14.56 -4.61
C ALA A 108 -14.21 -14.39 -4.82
N VAL A 109 -14.63 -13.31 -5.49
CA VAL A 109 -16.05 -13.09 -5.83
C VAL A 109 -16.57 -14.19 -6.74
N ASN A 110 -15.87 -14.49 -7.83
CA ASN A 110 -16.29 -15.52 -8.78
C ASN A 110 -16.45 -16.87 -8.07
N ARG A 111 -15.49 -17.22 -7.21
CA ARG A 111 -15.55 -18.46 -6.42
C ARG A 111 -16.79 -18.52 -5.53
N VAL A 112 -17.08 -17.45 -4.78
CA VAL A 112 -18.25 -17.38 -3.89
C VAL A 112 -19.55 -17.46 -4.68
N LEU A 113 -19.63 -16.82 -5.85
CA LEU A 113 -20.82 -16.84 -6.70
C LEU A 113 -21.05 -18.22 -7.34
N GLU A 114 -19.97 -18.91 -7.73
CA GLU A 114 -20.02 -20.25 -8.32
C GLU A 114 -20.37 -21.34 -7.30
N THR A 115 -19.75 -21.31 -6.11
CA THR A 115 -19.93 -22.38 -5.11
C THR A 115 -21.06 -22.11 -4.12
N GLY A 116 -21.39 -20.83 -3.89
CA GLY A 116 -22.26 -20.41 -2.79
C GLY A 116 -21.61 -20.52 -1.41
N GLU A 117 -20.34 -20.93 -1.32
CA GLU A 117 -19.57 -21.03 -0.08
C GLU A 117 -18.71 -19.78 0.12
N GLU A 118 -18.42 -19.46 1.38
CA GLU A 118 -17.48 -18.37 1.69
C GLU A 118 -16.06 -18.71 1.25
N TYR A 119 -15.31 -17.68 0.83
CA TYR A 119 -13.91 -17.79 0.43
C TYR A 119 -13.02 -16.98 1.36
N GLU A 120 -12.03 -17.63 1.95
CA GLU A 120 -11.02 -16.96 2.76
C GLU A 120 -9.82 -16.60 1.89
N ILE A 121 -9.47 -15.31 1.85
CA ILE A 121 -8.21 -14.85 1.25
C ILE A 121 -7.14 -14.90 2.36
N PRO A 122 -6.18 -15.84 2.30
CA PRO A 122 -5.10 -15.91 3.27
C PRO A 122 -4.07 -14.80 3.03
N SER A 123 -3.28 -14.51 4.07
CA SER A 123 -2.02 -13.75 3.94
C SER A 123 -2.19 -12.37 3.31
N LEU A 124 -3.06 -11.53 3.88
CA LEU A 124 -3.15 -10.12 3.50
C LEU A 124 -2.74 -9.25 4.68
N SER A 125 -1.87 -8.27 4.43
CA SER A 125 -1.54 -7.23 5.39
C SER A 125 -2.80 -6.43 5.79
N SER A 126 -2.76 -5.71 6.90
CA SER A 126 -3.91 -4.87 7.30
C SER A 126 -4.28 -3.83 6.23
N ALA A 127 -3.30 -3.27 5.52
CA ALA A 127 -3.53 -2.33 4.42
C ALA A 127 -4.16 -3.03 3.21
N GLU A 128 -3.64 -4.20 2.82
CA GLU A 128 -4.16 -4.98 1.71
C GLU A 128 -5.59 -5.47 1.97
N ARG A 129 -5.90 -5.93 3.20
CA ARG A 129 -7.27 -6.30 3.59
C ARG A 129 -8.24 -5.14 3.43
N ARG A 130 -7.85 -3.93 3.82
CA ARG A 130 -8.66 -2.72 3.63
C ARG A 130 -8.85 -2.39 2.15
N GLN A 131 -7.80 -2.54 1.34
CA GLN A 131 -7.84 -2.28 -0.09
C GLN A 131 -8.78 -3.26 -0.80
N VAL A 132 -8.62 -4.57 -0.57
CA VAL A 132 -9.52 -5.60 -1.09
C VAL A 132 -10.95 -5.41 -0.60
N HIS A 133 -11.14 -5.11 0.69
CA HIS A 133 -12.47 -4.77 1.22
C HIS A 133 -13.09 -3.61 0.45
N THR A 134 -12.31 -2.58 0.10
CA THR A 134 -12.78 -1.41 -0.66
C THR A 134 -13.15 -1.78 -2.09
N TYR A 135 -12.34 -2.60 -2.78
CA TYR A 135 -12.68 -3.09 -4.13
C TYR A 135 -13.98 -3.87 -4.16
N LEU A 136 -14.26 -4.63 -3.09
CA LEU A 136 -15.44 -5.46 -3.00
C LEU A 136 -16.69 -4.74 -2.49
N LYS A 137 -16.60 -3.47 -2.07
CA LYS A 137 -17.77 -2.69 -1.61
C LYS A 137 -18.79 -2.45 -2.71
N ASP A 138 -18.36 -2.37 -3.97
CA ASP A 138 -19.23 -2.06 -5.10
C ASP A 138 -19.99 -3.30 -5.62
N TYR A 139 -19.72 -4.49 -5.06
CA TYR A 139 -20.41 -5.73 -5.45
C TYR A 139 -21.65 -5.95 -4.59
N GLU A 140 -22.84 -5.68 -5.16
CA GLU A 140 -24.15 -5.69 -4.45
C GLU A 140 -24.49 -6.99 -3.71
N HIS A 141 -23.95 -8.13 -4.13
CA HIS A 141 -24.25 -9.45 -3.55
C HIS A 141 -23.11 -10.01 -2.72
N ILE A 142 -22.08 -9.22 -2.43
CA ILE A 142 -20.88 -9.65 -1.72
C ILE A 142 -20.74 -8.86 -0.42
N LYS A 143 -20.38 -9.58 0.65
CA LYS A 143 -19.96 -9.01 1.92
C LYS A 143 -18.58 -9.52 2.26
N THR A 144 -17.81 -8.67 2.92
CA THR A 144 -16.46 -9.01 3.39
C THR A 144 -16.32 -8.74 4.88
N GLU A 145 -15.57 -9.60 5.57
CA GLU A 145 -15.28 -9.46 7.00
C GLU A 145 -13.89 -10.02 7.31
N SER A 146 -13.12 -9.33 8.16
CA SER A 146 -11.84 -9.88 8.61
C SER A 146 -12.05 -10.82 9.79
N ARG A 147 -11.61 -12.08 9.70
CA ARG A 147 -11.68 -13.08 10.79
C ARG A 147 -10.28 -13.51 11.24
N GLY A 148 -10.15 -13.87 12.52
CA GLY A 148 -8.88 -14.24 13.14
C GLY A 148 -8.12 -13.08 13.78
N GLN A 149 -6.91 -13.38 14.27
CA GLN A 149 -5.97 -12.43 14.89
C GLN A 149 -4.67 -12.40 14.09
N GLU A 150 -3.95 -11.28 14.13
CA GLU A 150 -2.65 -11.16 13.47
C GLU A 150 -1.64 -12.17 14.07
N PRO A 151 -0.80 -12.85 13.28
CA PRO A 151 -0.61 -12.74 11.82
C PRO A 151 -1.56 -13.58 10.96
N ASP A 152 -2.36 -14.46 11.55
CA ASP A 152 -3.24 -15.39 10.84
C ASP A 152 -4.60 -14.77 10.45
N ARG A 153 -4.70 -13.44 10.42
CA ARG A 153 -5.96 -12.74 10.15
C ARG A 153 -6.26 -12.74 8.65
N ARG A 154 -7.46 -13.16 8.28
CA ARG A 154 -7.89 -13.38 6.89
C ARG A 154 -9.04 -12.47 6.53
N LEU A 155 -9.17 -12.14 5.24
CA LEU A 155 -10.38 -11.51 4.72
C LEU A 155 -11.31 -12.60 4.19
N VAL A 156 -12.47 -12.73 4.80
CA VAL A 156 -13.54 -13.63 4.35
C VAL A 156 -14.45 -12.87 3.40
N VAL A 157 -14.70 -13.47 2.24
CA VAL A 157 -15.64 -13.00 1.22
C VAL A 157 -16.81 -13.97 1.18
N ARG A 158 -18.04 -13.46 1.25
CA ARG A 158 -19.25 -14.29 1.27
C ARG A 158 -20.41 -13.60 0.57
N ARG A 159 -21.41 -14.36 0.16
CA ARG A 159 -22.63 -13.81 -0.42
C ARG A 159 -23.44 -13.06 0.65
N LEU A 160 -24.14 -12.01 0.23
CA LEU A 160 -25.22 -11.42 1.02
C LEU A 160 -26.42 -12.36 0.96
N ASP A 161 -27.00 -12.62 2.13
CA ASP A 161 -28.22 -13.42 2.27
C ASP A 161 -29.46 -12.63 1.79
#